data_AF-A0A2V5MI59-F1
#
_entry.id   AF-A0A2V5MI59-F1
#
_cell.length_a   1.000
_cell.length_b   1.000
_cell.length_c   1.000
_cell.angle_alpha   90.00
_cell.angle_beta   90.00
_cell.angle_gamma   90.00
#
_symmetry.space_group_name_H-M   'P 1'
#
loop_
_entity.id
_entity.type
_entity.pdbx_description
1 polymer ?
#
loop_
_entity_poly.entity_id
_entity_poly.type
_entity_poly.pdbx_seq_one_letter_code
_entity_poly.pdbx_strand_id
1 'polypeptide(L)'
;MNGSSWSRFTQRSGYSGLLLATFATSPVASAEIKASDCAGAAKYSESRHGTAVLVTQNGRTIFEHYANGGSATRRWPIFSGTKSFWGIAALAALQNGLFRLDEPVS
;
A
#
# COMPACT_ATOMS: atom_id res chain seq x y z
N MET A 1 -54.71 34.40 -20.57
CA MET A 1 -55.83 33.46 -20.84
C MET A 1 -55.56 32.77 -22.17
N ASN A 2 -55.57 31.44 -22.15
CA ASN A 2 -55.69 30.43 -23.22
C ASN A 2 -56.03 30.96 -24.62
N GLY A 3 -55.39 30.53 -25.71
CA GLY A 3 -55.31 29.18 -26.30
C GLY A 3 -55.12 29.39 -27.83
N SER A 4 -54.88 28.44 -28.74
CA SER A 4 -54.90 26.98 -28.73
C SER A 4 -54.53 26.50 -30.15
N SER A 5 -53.92 25.31 -30.23
CA SER A 5 -53.80 24.43 -31.42
C SER A 5 -52.82 24.92 -32.51
N TRP A 6 -51.94 24.10 -33.08
CA TRP A 6 -52.27 23.07 -34.05
C TRP A 6 -51.21 21.95 -34.14
N SER A 7 -51.73 20.78 -34.50
CA SER A 7 -51.06 19.72 -35.27
C SER A 7 -50.20 18.70 -34.53
N ARG A 8 -50.84 17.54 -34.36
CA ARG A 8 -50.21 16.24 -34.15
C ARG A 8 -49.26 15.94 -35.32
N PHE A 9 -48.03 15.53 -35.00
CA PHE A 9 -47.24 14.67 -35.86
C PHE A 9 -46.63 13.57 -35.00
N THR A 10 -47.27 12.41 -35.05
CA THR A 10 -46.67 11.14 -34.66
C THR A 10 -45.51 10.85 -35.60
N GLN A 11 -44.27 10.72 -35.13
CA GLN A 11 -43.40 9.64 -35.62
C GLN A 11 -42.09 9.45 -34.84
N ARG A 12 -41.91 8.22 -34.37
CA ARG A 12 -40.67 7.42 -34.29
C ARG A 12 -39.51 7.88 -33.41
N SER A 13 -39.29 7.02 -32.40
CA SER A 13 -38.09 6.18 -32.31
C SER A 13 -36.76 6.90 -32.11
N GLY A 14 -36.29 6.89 -30.86
CA GLY A 14 -34.89 7.16 -30.56
C GLY A 14 -34.63 6.75 -29.13
N TYR A 15 -34.11 5.54 -28.95
CA TYR A 15 -33.69 4.97 -27.69
C TYR A 15 -32.90 5.98 -26.83
N SER A 16 -33.50 6.53 -25.77
CA SER A 16 -32.73 7.03 -24.62
C SER A 16 -32.27 5.82 -23.81
N GLY A 17 -31.30 5.10 -24.36
CA GLY A 17 -30.60 4.04 -23.65
C GLY A 17 -29.83 4.66 -22.49
N LEU A 18 -30.35 4.47 -21.27
CA LEU A 18 -29.61 4.72 -20.05
C LEU A 18 -28.47 3.68 -19.98
N LEU A 19 -27.29 4.02 -20.52
CA LEU A 19 -26.09 3.20 -20.36
C LEU A 19 -25.63 3.29 -18.90
N LEU A 20 -26.17 2.43 -18.04
CA LEU A 20 -25.56 2.09 -16.76
C LEU A 20 -24.27 1.33 -17.05
N ALA A 21 -23.14 2.04 -17.10
CA ALA A 21 -21.83 1.43 -17.06
C ALA A 21 -21.64 0.76 -15.69
N THR A 22 -21.95 -0.53 -15.59
CA THR A 22 -21.58 -1.33 -14.43
C THR A 22 -20.07 -1.53 -14.45
N PHE A 23 -19.35 -0.73 -13.66
CA PHE A 23 -17.97 -1.07 -13.30
C PHE A 23 -18.04 -2.36 -12.48
N ALA A 24 -17.80 -3.51 -13.11
CA ALA A 24 -17.56 -4.75 -12.40
C ALA A 24 -16.26 -4.54 -11.60
N THR A 25 -16.39 -4.24 -10.31
CA THR A 25 -15.28 -4.33 -9.38
C THR A 25 -14.92 -5.81 -9.26
N SER A 26 -13.96 -6.25 -10.07
CA SER A 26 -13.32 -7.54 -9.85
C SER A 26 -12.88 -7.57 -8.39
N PRO A 27 -13.27 -8.58 -7.59
CA PRO A 27 -12.70 -8.71 -6.27
C PRO A 27 -11.21 -8.89 -6.48
N VAL A 28 -10.42 -7.90 -6.05
CA VAL A 28 -8.99 -8.10 -5.89
C VAL A 28 -8.89 -9.12 -4.77
N ALA A 29 -8.80 -10.40 -5.13
CA ALA A 29 -8.44 -11.43 -4.18
C ALA A 29 -7.09 -10.99 -3.62
N SER A 30 -7.09 -10.55 -2.36
CA SER A 30 -5.84 -10.26 -1.67
C SER A 30 -5.09 -11.57 -1.61
N ALA A 31 -4.01 -11.69 -2.39
CA ALA A 31 -3.15 -12.84 -2.32
C ALA A 31 -2.49 -12.83 -0.94
N GLU A 32 -3.02 -13.66 -0.04
CA GLU A 32 -2.44 -13.84 1.29
C GLU A 32 -1.11 -14.59 1.12
N ILE A 33 -0.05 -14.04 1.70
CA ILE A 33 1.25 -14.70 1.71
C ILE A 33 1.10 -15.95 2.57
N LYS A 34 1.48 -17.12 2.05
CA LYS A 34 1.52 -18.33 2.85
C LYS A 34 2.90 -18.49 3.46
N ALA A 35 2.95 -18.90 4.72
CA ALA A 35 4.22 -19.20 5.39
C ALA A 35 5.07 -20.23 4.62
N SER A 36 4.43 -21.18 3.93
CA SER A 36 5.10 -22.16 3.05
C SER A 36 5.90 -21.49 1.93
N ASP A 37 5.44 -20.35 1.43
CA ASP A 37 6.06 -19.64 0.31
C ASP A 37 7.31 -18.87 0.77
N CYS A 38 7.43 -18.60 2.07
CA CYS A 38 8.55 -17.86 2.66
C CYS A 38 9.79 -18.74 2.94
N ALA A 39 9.63 -20.08 2.98
CA ALA A 39 10.69 -21.00 3.37
C ALA A 39 11.93 -20.90 2.46
N GLY A 40 11.73 -20.66 1.15
CA GLY A 40 12.82 -20.47 0.19
C GLY A 40 13.66 -19.22 0.50
N ALA A 41 13.00 -18.11 0.83
CA ALA A 41 13.68 -16.86 1.22
C ALA A 41 14.44 -17.02 2.54
N ALA A 42 13.86 -17.72 3.51
CA ALA A 42 14.49 -18.04 4.79
C ALA A 42 15.78 -18.85 4.60
N LYS A 43 15.70 -19.94 3.82
CA LYS A 43 16.86 -20.80 3.51
C LYS A 43 17.96 -20.03 2.77
N TYR A 44 17.58 -19.17 1.82
CA TYR A 44 18.54 -18.32 1.12
C TYR A 44 19.24 -17.35 2.09
N SER A 45 18.47 -16.62 2.90
CA SER A 45 19.00 -15.68 3.90
C SER A 45 19.98 -16.38 4.85
N GLU A 46 19.59 -17.52 5.40
CA GLU A 46 20.42 -18.33 6.30
C GLU A 46 21.74 -18.75 5.62
N SER A 47 21.68 -19.25 4.38
CA SER A 47 22.88 -19.63 3.61
C SER A 47 23.83 -18.47 3.30
N ARG A 48 23.35 -17.23 3.43
CA ARG A 48 24.10 -15.98 3.24
C ARG A 48 24.46 -15.30 4.57
N HIS A 49 24.48 -16.07 5.67
CA HIS A 49 24.76 -15.58 7.02
C HIS A 49 23.72 -14.58 7.56
N GLY A 50 22.53 -14.54 6.95
CA GLY A 50 21.40 -13.77 7.46
C GLY A 50 20.90 -14.33 8.79
N THR A 51 20.42 -13.44 9.66
CA THR A 51 20.13 -13.79 11.07
C THR A 51 18.63 -13.84 11.37
N ALA A 52 17.81 -13.13 10.60
CA ALA A 52 16.37 -13.11 10.74
C ALA A 52 15.68 -12.84 9.39
N VAL A 53 14.52 -13.46 9.18
CA VAL A 53 13.55 -13.11 8.13
C VAL A 53 12.19 -12.95 8.82
N LEU A 54 11.59 -11.76 8.68
CA LEU A 54 10.27 -11.43 9.21
C LEU A 54 9.39 -10.99 8.03
N VAL A 55 8.25 -11.64 7.85
CA VAL A 55 7.25 -11.30 6.83
C VAL A 55 5.94 -10.95 7.53
N THR A 56 5.48 -9.72 7.30
CA THR A 56 4.22 -9.21 7.84
C THR A 56 3.28 -8.84 6.70
N GLN A 57 1.98 -9.10 6.87
CA GLN A 57 0.94 -8.70 5.93
C GLN A 57 -0.30 -8.27 6.72
N ASN A 58 -0.88 -7.12 6.36
CA ASN A 58 -2.07 -6.57 7.01
C ASN A 58 -1.93 -6.46 8.54
N GLY A 59 -0.75 -6.01 9.02
CA GLY A 59 -0.45 -5.86 10.44
C GLY A 59 -0.26 -7.16 11.22
N ARG A 60 -0.28 -8.32 10.55
CA ARG A 60 -0.07 -9.63 11.16
C ARG A 60 1.26 -10.22 10.70
N THR A 61 1.99 -10.85 11.62
CA THR A 61 3.12 -11.71 11.26
C THR A 61 2.60 -12.94 10.53
N ILE A 62 3.14 -13.20 9.35
CA ILE A 62 2.84 -14.38 8.54
C ILE A 62 3.93 -15.45 8.70
N PHE A 63 5.19 -15.02 8.80
CA PHE A 63 6.34 -15.90 8.88
C PHE A 63 7.49 -15.23 9.61
N GLU A 64 8.15 -15.98 10.49
CA GLU A 64 9.42 -15.61 11.11
C GLU A 64 10.38 -16.78 11.03
N HIS A 65 11.62 -16.51 10.65
CA HIS A 65 12.71 -17.48 10.73
C HIS A 65 13.94 -16.81 11.31
N TYR A 66 14.57 -17.48 12.26
CA TYR A 66 15.76 -17.01 12.95
C TYR A 66 16.86 -18.04 12.78
N ALA A 67 18.03 -17.61 12.33
CA ALA A 67 19.19 -18.45 12.08
C ALA A 67 20.47 -17.76 12.52
N ASN A 68 21.61 -18.45 12.48
CA ASN A 68 22.93 -17.85 12.72
C ASN A 68 23.01 -17.04 14.03
N GLY A 69 22.37 -17.53 15.09
CA GLY A 69 22.32 -16.87 16.40
C GLY A 69 21.31 -15.71 16.53
N GLY A 70 20.45 -15.51 15.53
CA GLY A 70 19.30 -14.62 15.59
C GLY A 70 18.20 -15.11 16.54
N SER A 71 17.37 -14.19 17.01
CA SER A 71 16.14 -14.47 17.77
C SER A 71 15.21 -13.27 17.69
N ALA A 72 13.94 -13.45 18.06
CA ALA A 72 12.93 -12.39 18.08
C ALA A 72 13.29 -11.19 18.98
N THR A 73 14.13 -11.42 20.01
CA THR A 73 14.52 -10.39 20.99
C THR A 73 15.95 -9.90 20.81
N ARG A 74 16.73 -10.51 19.91
CA ARG A 74 18.11 -10.11 19.66
C ARG A 74 18.14 -8.85 18.78
N ARG A 75 18.86 -7.84 19.26
CA ARG A 75 19.09 -6.60 18.52
C ARG A 75 20.23 -6.77 17.53
N TRP A 76 20.09 -6.19 16.34
CA TRP A 76 21.11 -6.14 15.30
C TRP A 76 21.35 -4.70 14.86
N PRO A 77 22.59 -4.30 14.56
CA PRO A 77 22.85 -3.02 13.91
C PRO A 77 22.16 -2.98 12.54
N ILE A 78 21.34 -1.96 12.30
CA ILE A 78 20.69 -1.74 11.00
C ILE A 78 21.52 -0.85 10.07
N PHE A 79 22.72 -0.44 10.51
CA PHE A 79 23.67 0.39 9.77
C PHE A 79 23.01 1.63 9.15
N SER A 80 23.12 1.80 7.83
CA SER A 80 22.49 2.91 7.11
C SER A 80 20.96 2.91 7.19
N GLY A 81 20.31 1.83 7.61
CA GLY A 81 18.87 1.80 7.90
C GLY A 81 18.45 2.85 8.94
N THR A 82 19.36 3.29 9.82
CA THR A 82 19.12 4.38 10.77
C THR A 82 18.73 5.70 10.08
N LYS A 83 19.15 5.91 8.83
CA LYS A 83 18.81 7.13 8.06
C LYS A 83 17.31 7.27 7.82
N SER A 84 16.58 6.16 7.67
CA SER A 84 15.12 6.17 7.54
C SER A 84 14.43 6.72 8.78
N PHE A 85 15.00 6.52 9.97
CA PHE A 85 14.47 7.09 11.21
C PHE A 85 14.76 8.59 11.31
N TRP A 86 15.96 9.02 10.92
CA TRP A 86 16.31 10.44 10.91
C TRP A 86 15.47 11.26 9.94
N GLY A 87 15.09 10.70 8.78
CA GLY A 87 14.15 11.36 7.87
C GLY A 87 12.78 11.63 8.52
N ILE A 88 12.23 10.65 9.24
CA ILE A 88 10.96 10.82 9.96
C ILE A 88 11.10 11.79 11.14
N ALA A 89 12.20 11.73 11.89
CA ALA A 89 12.48 12.69 12.96
C ALA A 89 12.57 14.13 12.42
N ALA A 90 13.22 14.32 11.26
CA ALA A 90 13.29 15.60 10.58
C ALA A 90 11.90 16.12 10.16
N LEU A 91 11.01 15.25 9.66
CA LEU A 91 9.63 15.64 9.33
C LEU A 91 8.81 16.02 10.57
N ALA A 92 9.00 15.33 11.69
CA ALA A 92 8.37 15.70 12.96
C ALA A 92 8.87 17.07 13.47
N ALA A 93 10.17 17.34 13.34
CA ALA A 93 10.76 18.63 13.67
C ALA A 93 10.26 19.75 12.76
N LEU A 94 10.09 19.50 11.45
CA LEU A 94 9.45 20.44 10.52
C LEU A 94 8.00 20.74 10.91
N GLN A 95 7.22 19.71 11.28
CA GLN A 95 5.84 19.89 11.73
C GLN A 95 5.76 20.76 13.00
N ASN A 96 6.78 20.68 13.85
CA ASN A 96 6.92 21.51 15.05
C ASN A 96 7.53 22.90 14.77
N GLY A 97 7.81 23.25 13.50
CA GLY A 97 8.36 24.54 13.11
C GLY A 97 9.83 24.76 13.51
N LEU A 98 10.59 23.69 13.76
CA LEU A 98 11.98 23.80 14.23
C LEU A 98 12.97 24.22 13.14
N PHE A 99 12.70 23.88 11.89
CA PHE A 99 13.47 24.30 10.70
C PHE A 99 12.62 24.12 9.44
N ARG A 100 13.13 24.59 8.29
CA ARG A 100 12.53 24.33 6.98
C ARG A 100 13.47 23.52 6.09
N LEU A 101 12.91 22.63 5.27
CA LEU A 101 13.72 21.77 4.39
C LEU A 101 14.52 22.55 3.33
N ASP A 102 14.06 23.73 2.95
CA ASP A 102 14.69 24.62 1.96
C ASP A 102 15.67 25.63 2.57
N GLU A 103 15.85 25.62 3.90
CA GLU A 103 16.81 26.47 4.58
C GLU A 103 18.26 26.01 4.28
N PRO A 104 19.16 26.91 3.85
CA PRO A 104 20.54 26.53 3.58
C PRO A 104 21.26 26.14 4.88
N VAL A 105 22.03 25.06 4.83
CA VAL A 105 22.98 24.72 5.89
C VAL A 105 24.19 25.66 5.80
N SER A 106 24.59 26.25 6.92
CA SER A 106 25.75 27.14 7.05
C SER A 106 26.95 26.46 7.70
#